data_AF-A0A267GZS7-F1
#
_entry.id   AF-A0A267GZS7-F1
#
_cell.length_a   1.000
_cell.length_b   1.000
_cell.length_c   1.000
_cell.angle_alpha   90.00
_cell.angle_beta   90.00
_cell.angle_gamma   90.00
#
_symmetry.space_group_name_H-M   'P 1'
#
loop_
_entity.id
_entity.type
_entity.pdbx_description
1 polymer ?
#
loop_
_entity_poly.entity_id
_entity_poly.type
_entity_poly.pdbx_seq_one_letter_code
_entity_poly.pdbx_strand_id
1 'polypeptide(L)'
;MRLLSCILIIIVVISQLQVSWSDTPDQEFSKWKLVGCFPTTVRQPVLGHQVTTADSRKFMSHSVCQITCRKRYLKYFGLYRGSECYCGNSKLYLDSPLPKAELCRSTCSGNNDEFCGGKAAMLVFETFSKPMLTCHDKRLLDRC
;
A
#
# COMPACT_ATOMS: atom_id res chain seq x y z
N MET A 1 -11.06 -25.84 -52.16
CA MET A 1 -12.14 -25.78 -51.14
C MET A 1 -11.63 -26.04 -49.71
N ARG A 2 -10.47 -25.51 -49.30
CA ARG A 2 -10.01 -25.51 -47.90
C ARG A 2 -9.70 -24.10 -47.34
N LEU A 3 -10.03 -23.06 -48.11
CA LEU A 3 -9.89 -21.65 -47.69
C LEU A 3 -11.22 -21.06 -47.21
N LEU A 4 -12.36 -21.53 -47.75
CA LEU A 4 -13.71 -21.13 -47.30
C LEU A 4 -14.13 -21.77 -45.97
N SER A 5 -13.52 -22.89 -45.58
CA SER A 5 -13.80 -23.56 -44.30
C SER A 5 -13.10 -22.92 -43.09
N CYS A 6 -11.98 -22.21 -43.28
CA CYS A 6 -11.32 -21.48 -42.19
C CYS A 6 -11.98 -20.13 -41.92
N ILE A 7 -12.50 -19.45 -42.95
CA ILE A 7 -13.14 -18.14 -42.80
C ILE A 7 -14.47 -18.24 -42.03
N LEU A 8 -15.24 -19.33 -42.21
CA LEU A 8 -16.47 -19.55 -41.47
C LEU A 8 -16.24 -19.89 -39.98
N ILE A 9 -15.12 -20.54 -39.64
CA ILE A 9 -14.77 -20.83 -38.23
C ILE A 9 -14.35 -19.56 -37.50
N ILE A 10 -13.63 -18.65 -38.17
CA ILE A 10 -13.20 -17.37 -37.58
C ILE A 10 -14.41 -16.46 -37.32
N ILE A 11 -15.41 -16.42 -38.21
CA ILE A 11 -16.59 -15.55 -38.04
C ILE A 11 -17.51 -16.02 -36.90
N VAL A 12 -17.67 -17.33 -36.68
CA VAL A 12 -18.49 -17.87 -35.57
C VAL A 12 -17.86 -17.61 -34.20
N VAL A 13 -16.52 -17.54 -34.11
CA VAL A 13 -15.85 -17.13 -32.87
C VAL A 13 -16.07 -15.63 -32.58
N ILE A 14 -16.27 -14.77 -33.59
CA ILE A 14 -16.42 -13.32 -33.36
C ILE A 14 -17.86 -12.93 -32.99
N SER A 15 -18.88 -13.75 -33.27
CA SER A 15 -20.30 -13.43 -33.05
C SER A 15 -20.96 -14.09 -31.83
N GLN A 16 -20.22 -14.81 -30.99
CA GLN A 16 -20.66 -15.21 -29.64
C GLN A 16 -19.76 -14.64 -28.55
N LEU A 17 -18.90 -13.67 -28.90
CA LEU A 17 -18.16 -12.86 -27.95
C LEU A 17 -19.09 -11.83 -27.32
N GLN A 18 -20.03 -12.32 -26.52
CA GLN A 18 -20.23 -11.69 -25.23
C GLN A 18 -18.89 -11.84 -24.51
N VAL A 19 -17.94 -10.96 -24.80
CA VAL A 19 -16.78 -10.83 -23.94
C VAL A 19 -17.32 -10.20 -22.66
N SER A 20 -17.89 -11.05 -21.81
CA SER A 20 -18.17 -10.74 -20.43
C SER A 20 -16.80 -10.63 -19.76
N TRP A 21 -16.14 -9.49 -19.93
CA TRP A 21 -15.08 -9.05 -19.03
C TRP A 21 -15.74 -8.71 -17.70
N SER A 22 -16.16 -9.74 -16.97
CA SER A 22 -16.70 -9.62 -15.63
C SER A 22 -16.26 -10.82 -14.82
N ASP A 23 -14.93 -11.01 -14.74
CA ASP A 23 -14.24 -11.89 -13.81
C ASP A 23 -12.92 -11.23 -13.37
N THR A 24 -12.96 -9.95 -12.96
CA THR A 24 -12.03 -9.54 -11.91
C THR A 24 -12.73 -9.89 -10.60
N PRO A 25 -12.24 -10.84 -9.79
CA PRO A 25 -12.22 -10.56 -8.37
C PRO A 25 -11.52 -9.21 -8.28
N ASP A 26 -12.30 -8.20 -7.94
CA ASP A 26 -11.92 -7.03 -7.18
C ASP A 26 -10.87 -7.41 -6.13
N GLN A 27 -9.64 -7.61 -6.61
CA GLN A 27 -8.44 -7.48 -5.81
C GLN A 27 -8.39 -6.00 -5.50
N GLU A 28 -9.12 -5.64 -4.44
CA GLU A 28 -8.81 -4.58 -3.53
C GLU A 28 -7.36 -4.82 -3.04
N PHE A 29 -6.39 -4.54 -3.92
CA PHE A 29 -5.01 -4.26 -3.58
C PHE A 29 -5.04 -2.97 -2.79
N SER A 30 -5.60 -3.03 -1.59
CA SER A 30 -5.35 -2.06 -0.56
C SER A 30 -3.85 -2.18 -0.29
N LYS A 31 -3.11 -1.33 -1.01
CA LYS A 31 -1.68 -1.43 -1.30
C LYS A 31 -0.87 -1.53 0.01
N TRP A 32 -1.44 -1.06 1.12
CA TRP A 32 -0.89 -1.07 2.47
C TRP A 32 -2.03 -1.21 3.49
N LYS A 33 -1.79 -1.84 4.62
CA LYS A 33 -2.78 -1.93 5.71
C LYS A 33 -2.61 -0.78 6.69
N LEU A 34 -3.65 0.05 6.85
CA LEU A 34 -3.66 1.15 7.81
C LEU A 34 -3.67 0.62 9.24
N VAL A 35 -2.73 1.09 10.06
CA VAL A 35 -2.68 0.83 11.50
C VAL A 35 -3.46 1.91 12.26
N GLY A 36 -3.28 3.17 11.86
CA GLY A 36 -4.03 4.27 12.44
C GLY A 36 -3.38 5.64 12.27
N CYS A 37 -4.07 6.66 12.78
CA CYS A 37 -3.60 8.03 12.91
C CYS A 37 -3.23 8.28 14.38
N PHE A 38 -1.97 8.61 14.65
CA PHE A 38 -1.45 8.72 16.02
C PHE A 38 -0.97 10.15 16.29
N PRO A 39 -1.23 10.73 17.48
CA PRO A 39 -0.66 12.03 17.82
C PRO A 39 0.85 11.93 17.82
N THR A 40 1.53 12.96 17.32
CA THR A 40 3.00 12.96 17.26
C THR A 40 3.56 14.37 17.23
N THR A 41 4.83 14.48 17.59
CA THR A 41 5.63 15.69 17.37
C THR A 41 6.97 15.32 16.76
N VAL A 42 7.70 16.30 16.23
CA VAL A 42 9.07 16.10 15.73
C VAL A 42 10.01 15.54 16.81
N ARG A 43 9.77 15.89 18.08
CA ARG A 43 10.59 15.44 19.23
C ARG A 43 10.20 14.06 19.75
N GLN A 44 8.99 13.62 19.47
CA GLN A 44 8.43 12.34 19.90
C GLN A 44 7.70 11.71 18.71
N PRO A 45 8.46 11.27 17.69
CA PRO A 45 7.88 10.62 16.54
C PRO A 45 7.32 9.27 16.98
N VAL A 46 6.16 8.95 16.41
CA VAL A 46 5.47 7.68 16.63
C VAL A 46 6.41 6.51 16.27
N LEU A 47 7.06 6.59 15.10
CA LEU A 47 8.11 5.64 14.67
C LEU A 47 9.52 6.23 14.88
N GLY A 48 10.45 5.43 15.38
CA GLY A 48 11.76 5.90 15.85
C GLY A 48 12.78 6.34 14.80
N HIS A 49 12.57 6.04 13.51
CA HIS A 49 13.57 6.33 12.47
C HIS A 49 12.99 7.19 11.35
N GLN A 50 13.37 8.47 11.29
CA GLN A 50 13.12 9.29 10.11
C GLN A 50 14.08 8.88 8.99
N VAL A 51 13.55 8.57 7.80
CA VAL A 51 14.33 8.11 6.64
C VAL A 51 14.13 9.00 5.42
N THR A 52 13.69 10.24 5.65
CA THR A 52 13.39 11.21 4.59
C THR A 52 14.69 11.75 3.99
N THR A 53 14.82 11.69 2.67
CA THR A 53 15.93 12.30 1.90
C THR A 53 15.44 13.57 1.21
N ALA A 54 16.36 14.35 0.63
CA ALA A 54 15.98 15.54 -0.15
C ALA A 54 15.03 15.19 -1.31
N ASP A 55 15.28 14.07 -1.99
CA ASP A 55 14.46 13.61 -3.11
C ASP A 55 13.11 13.06 -2.65
N SER A 56 13.09 12.20 -1.63
CA SER A 56 11.83 11.63 -1.15
C SER A 56 10.94 12.69 -0.50
N ARG A 57 11.52 13.76 0.07
CA ARG A 57 10.74 14.90 0.56
C ARG A 57 9.94 15.60 -0.55
N LYS A 58 10.50 15.71 -1.75
CA LYS A 58 9.83 16.36 -2.90
C LYS A 58 8.76 15.48 -3.51
N PHE A 59 8.99 14.17 -3.54
CA PHE A 59 8.13 13.20 -4.21
C PHE A 59 7.58 12.16 -3.23
N MET A 60 7.14 12.58 -2.05
CA MET A 60 6.67 11.64 -1.03
C MET A 60 5.35 11.02 -1.45
N SER A 61 5.21 9.72 -1.23
CA SER A 61 3.98 8.96 -1.38
C SER A 61 4.03 7.75 -0.45
N HIS A 62 2.91 7.05 -0.30
CA HIS A 62 2.88 5.81 0.46
C HIS A 62 3.84 4.79 -0.11
N SER A 63 3.93 4.65 -1.44
CA SER A 63 4.84 3.69 -2.08
C SER A 63 6.30 4.03 -1.84
N VAL A 64 6.67 5.31 -1.93
CA VAL A 64 8.05 5.76 -1.68
C VAL A 64 8.46 5.45 -0.24
N CYS A 65 7.60 5.76 0.72
CA CYS A 65 7.91 5.50 2.12
C CYS A 65 7.93 4.00 2.43
N GLN A 66 6.94 3.24 1.96
CA GLN A 66 6.84 1.81 2.20
C GLN A 66 8.01 1.04 1.59
N ILE A 67 8.41 1.32 0.34
CA ILE A 67 9.59 0.71 -0.28
C ILE A 67 10.85 1.02 0.53
N THR A 68 10.97 2.24 1.04
CA THR A 68 12.12 2.69 1.85
C THR A 68 12.21 1.93 3.17
N CYS A 69 11.08 1.71 3.85
CA CYS A 69 11.02 0.92 5.09
C CYS A 69 11.16 -0.58 4.84
N ARG A 70 10.63 -1.08 3.72
CA ARG A 70 10.74 -2.47 3.30
C ARG A 70 12.19 -2.87 3.04
N LYS A 71 12.97 -2.01 2.37
CA LYS A 71 14.42 -2.19 2.16
C LYS A 71 15.22 -2.25 3.46
N ARG A 72 14.66 -1.77 4.57
CA ARG A 72 15.26 -1.79 5.91
C ARG A 72 14.71 -2.92 6.79
N TYR A 73 13.83 -3.77 6.24
CA TYR A 73 13.17 -4.86 6.96
C TYR A 73 12.40 -4.39 8.21
N LEU A 74 11.84 -3.17 8.16
CA LEU A 74 11.08 -2.58 9.27
C LEU A 74 9.57 -2.81 9.10
N LYS A 75 8.89 -3.24 10.18
CA LYS A 75 7.49 -3.71 10.15
C LYS A 75 6.46 -2.63 9.82
N TYR A 76 6.74 -1.38 10.16
CA TYR A 76 5.82 -0.27 9.96
C TYR A 76 6.50 0.87 9.21
N PHE A 77 5.70 1.57 8.41
CA PHE A 77 6.04 2.87 7.86
C PHE A 77 5.02 3.90 8.29
N GLY A 78 5.48 5.14 8.44
CA GLY A 78 4.68 6.25 8.92
C GLY A 78 4.95 7.49 8.10
N LEU A 79 3.89 8.22 7.81
CA LEU A 79 3.91 9.43 7.02
C LEU A 79 3.54 10.61 7.91
N TYR A 80 4.32 11.69 7.81
CA TYR A 80 4.17 12.86 8.64
C TYR A 80 4.34 14.15 7.82
N ARG A 81 3.50 15.16 8.10
CA ARG A 81 3.50 16.49 7.48
C ARG A 81 3.60 16.49 5.94
N GLY A 82 2.99 15.51 5.28
CA GLY A 82 2.91 15.47 3.82
C GLY A 82 4.20 15.03 3.10
N SER A 83 5.36 15.09 3.75
CA SER A 83 6.65 14.97 3.07
C SER A 83 7.67 14.14 3.83
N GLU A 84 7.35 13.69 5.04
CA GLU A 84 8.28 12.98 5.90
C GLU A 84 7.88 11.51 6.03
N CYS A 85 8.88 10.64 5.90
CA CYS A 85 8.77 9.20 6.04
C CYS A 85 9.54 8.72 7.27
N TYR A 86 8.89 7.87 8.04
CA TYR A 86 9.42 7.21 9.21
C TYR A 86 9.24 5.69 9.11
N CYS A 87 10.16 4.95 9.72
CA CYS A 87 10.10 3.49 9.79
C CYS A 87 10.30 3.01 11.24
N GLY A 88 9.75 1.85 11.57
CA GLY A 88 9.98 1.24 12.88
C GLY A 88 9.45 -0.19 13.01
N ASN A 89 9.86 -0.86 14.09
CA ASN A 89 9.51 -2.26 14.38
C ASN A 89 8.53 -2.45 15.54
N SER A 90 8.39 -1.45 16.41
CA SER A 90 7.62 -1.55 17.64
C SER A 90 6.28 -0.84 17.55
N LYS A 91 5.32 -1.31 18.35
CA LYS A 91 4.19 -0.51 18.81
C LYS A 91 4.74 0.67 19.62
N LEU A 92 4.98 1.76 18.90
CA LEU A 92 4.84 3.18 19.22
C LEU A 92 4.72 3.49 20.72
N TYR A 93 5.60 4.36 21.21
CA TYR A 93 5.38 5.07 22.47
C TYR A 93 3.97 5.70 22.44
N LEU A 94 3.09 5.17 23.31
CA LEU A 94 1.89 5.72 23.93
C LEU A 94 1.08 6.78 23.13
N ASP A 95 -0.07 6.36 22.60
CA ASP A 95 -1.41 6.93 22.82
C ASP A 95 -2.42 6.15 21.95
N SER A 96 -3.68 6.06 22.39
CA SER A 96 -4.73 5.47 21.54
C SER A 96 -4.81 6.23 20.21
N PRO A 97 -5.13 5.55 19.09
CA PRO A 97 -5.30 6.23 17.80
C PRO A 97 -6.32 7.36 17.94
N LEU A 98 -6.06 8.47 17.25
CA LEU A 98 -6.93 9.62 17.28
C LEU A 98 -8.32 9.24 16.74
N PRO A 99 -9.41 9.62 17.41
CA PRO A 99 -10.77 9.32 16.95
C PRO A 99 -11.12 10.06 15.65
N LYS A 100 -10.38 11.12 15.31
CA LYS A 100 -10.59 11.94 14.11
C LYS A 100 -9.43 11.76 13.13
N ALA A 101 -9.70 11.10 12.00
CA ALA A 101 -8.76 10.95 10.90
C ALA A 101 -8.34 12.29 10.23
N GLU A 102 -9.11 13.37 10.45
CA GLU A 102 -8.84 14.71 9.91
C GLU A 102 -7.42 15.22 10.17
N LEU A 103 -6.88 14.91 11.35
CA LEU A 103 -5.53 15.35 11.74
C LEU A 103 -4.41 14.68 10.92
N CYS A 104 -4.74 13.61 10.18
CA CYS A 104 -3.83 12.90 9.29
C CYS A 104 -4.09 13.14 7.79
N ARG A 105 -4.80 14.22 7.41
CA ARG A 105 -5.18 14.50 6.01
C ARG A 105 -4.32 15.53 5.28
N SER A 106 -3.06 15.71 5.67
CA SER A 106 -2.12 16.47 4.81
C SER A 106 -1.80 15.66 3.57
N THR A 107 -1.90 16.27 2.39
CA THR A 107 -1.58 15.60 1.12
C THR A 107 -0.11 15.25 1.02
N CYS A 108 0.21 14.17 0.30
CA CYS A 108 1.58 13.78 0.05
C CYS A 108 2.22 14.69 -1.01
N SER A 109 3.48 15.09 -0.83
CA SER A 109 4.17 16.00 -1.75
C SER A 109 4.37 15.45 -3.17
N GLY A 110 4.43 14.13 -3.32
CA GLY A 110 4.54 13.44 -4.61
C GLY A 110 3.26 12.80 -5.12
N ASN A 111 2.17 12.81 -4.32
CA ASN A 111 0.87 12.31 -4.74
C ASN A 111 -0.26 13.01 -3.96
N ASN A 112 -0.93 13.98 -4.58
CA ASN A 112 -1.98 14.76 -3.93
C ASN A 112 -3.26 13.98 -3.64
N ASP A 113 -3.43 12.79 -4.24
CA ASP A 113 -4.57 11.91 -3.99
C ASP A 113 -4.36 11.02 -2.74
N GLU A 114 -3.17 11.07 -2.14
CA GLU A 114 -2.81 10.32 -0.94
C GLU A 114 -2.63 11.24 0.27
N PHE A 115 -2.98 10.75 1.46
CA PHE A 115 -2.74 11.44 2.72
C PHE A 115 -1.46 10.95 3.41
N CYS A 116 -0.62 11.89 3.85
CA CYS A 116 0.69 11.64 4.45
C CYS A 116 0.79 12.23 5.88
N GLY A 117 -0.19 11.94 6.72
CA GLY A 117 -0.23 12.39 8.11
C GLY A 117 -0.65 13.85 8.24
N GLY A 118 -0.17 14.55 9.26
CA GLY A 118 -0.48 15.97 9.43
C GLY A 118 0.47 16.71 10.35
N LYS A 119 0.12 17.94 10.72
CA LYS A 119 0.99 18.82 11.51
C LYS A 119 1.28 18.31 12.93
N ALA A 120 0.37 17.51 13.48
CA ALA A 120 0.44 16.99 14.85
C ALA A 120 0.08 15.49 14.93
N ALA A 121 0.05 14.79 13.79
CA ALA A 121 -0.30 13.38 13.76
C ALA A 121 0.44 12.62 12.64
N MET A 122 0.85 11.38 12.93
CA MET A 122 1.46 10.47 11.98
C MET A 122 0.43 9.47 11.49
N LEU A 123 0.39 9.23 10.18
CA LEU A 123 -0.41 8.17 9.59
C LEU A 123 0.47 6.93 9.43
N VAL A 124 0.11 5.83 10.10
CA VAL A 124 0.96 4.63 10.23
C VAL A 124 0.31 3.44 9.54
N PHE A 125 1.12 2.66 8.83
CA PHE A 125 0.72 1.49 8.04
C PHE A 125 1.67 0.31 8.29
N GLU A 126 1.19 -0.90 8.05
CA GLU A 126 2.04 -2.09 7.96
C GLU A 126 2.88 -2.03 6.68
N THR A 127 4.20 -2.19 6.81
CA THR A 127 5.13 -2.24 5.67
C THR A 127 4.91 -3.48 4.83
N PHE A 128 4.68 -4.62 5.49
CA PHE A 128 4.37 -5.87 4.84
C PHE A 128 2.88 -6.10 5.03
N SER A 129 2.07 -5.71 4.03
CA SER A 129 0.74 -6.30 3.90
C SER A 129 0.99 -7.80 3.93
N LYS A 130 0.35 -8.52 4.88
CA LYS A 130 0.44 -9.98 4.95
C LYS A 130 0.47 -10.49 3.51
N PRO A 131 1.47 -11.31 3.11
CA PRO A 131 1.30 -12.02 1.85
C PRO A 131 -0.09 -12.63 1.95
N MET A 132 -0.88 -12.54 0.88
CA MET A 132 -1.97 -13.48 0.75
C MET A 132 -1.32 -14.85 0.96
N LEU A 133 -1.46 -15.39 2.17
CA LEU A 133 -1.01 -16.71 2.55
C LEU A 133 -1.99 -17.63 1.84
N THR A 134 -1.91 -17.67 0.51
CA THR A 134 -2.41 -18.81 -0.22
C THR A 134 -1.35 -19.86 -0.04
N CYS A 135 -1.63 -20.81 0.85
CA CYS A 135 -1.07 -22.14 0.70
C CYS A 135 -1.37 -22.61 -0.73
N HIS A 136 -0.43 -22.44 -1.64
CA HIS A 136 -0.50 -23.01 -2.98
C HIS A 136 0.65 -23.98 -3.21
N ASP A 137 0.90 -24.83 -2.21
CA ASP A 137 1.24 -26.22 -2.47
C ASP A 137 0.77 -27.08 -1.27
N LYS A 138 -0.22 -27.94 -1.48
CA LYS A 138 -0.74 -28.89 -0.48
C LYS A 138 0.18 -30.12 -0.33
N ARG A 139 1.50 -29.98 -0.49
CA ARG A 139 2.37 -31.17 -0.50
C ARG A 139 3.59 -31.18 0.39
N LEU A 140 3.86 -30.15 1.17
CA LEU A 140 4.92 -30.22 2.20
C LEU A 140 4.46 -29.52 3.48
N LEU A 141 3.76 -30.29 4.33
CA LEU A 141 3.75 -30.05 5.76
C LEU A 141 5.20 -30.21 6.25
N ASP A 142 5.84 -29.10 6.61
CA ASP A 142 6.62 -28.93 7.85
C ASP A 142 7.67 -27.83 7.75
N ARG A 143 7.19 -26.61 7.46
CA ARG A 143 7.51 -25.33 8.13
C ARG A 143 7.14 -24.18 7.21
N CYS A 144 6.39 -23.23 7.77
CA CYS A 144 6.28 -21.89 7.22
C CYS A 144 7.66 -21.24 7.13
#